data_AF-A0A6I8MCW3-F1
#
_entry.id   AF-A0A6I8MCW3-F1
#
_cell.length_a   1.000
_cell.length_b   1.000
_cell.length_c   1.000
_cell.angle_alpha   90.00
_cell.angle_beta   90.00
_cell.angle_gamma   90.00
#
_symmetry.space_group_name_H-M   'P 1'
#
loop_
_entity.id
_entity.type
_entity.pdbx_description
1 polymer ?
#
loop_
_entity_poly.entity_id
_entity_poly.type
_entity_poly.pdbx_seq_one_letter_code
_entity_poly.pdbx_strand_id
1 'polypeptide(L)'
;MTPTKWVDSTNAIGIISKSGRYGGTYAHSDIALEFASWISAEFKLYLMQDYKRLKLDENSKLSLTWNLHREISKINYKIHTDAKKIFNRRIN
;
A
#
# COMPACT_ATOMS: atom_id res chain seq x y z
N MET A 1 3.46 -31.80 19.70
CA MET A 1 3.91 -32.03 18.31
C MET A 1 5.08 -31.08 18.04
N THR A 2 6.18 -31.52 17.40
CA THR A 2 7.31 -30.62 17.09
C THR A 2 7.07 -29.89 15.76
N PRO A 3 7.65 -28.70 15.53
CA PRO A 3 7.46 -27.95 14.28
C PRO A 3 7.79 -28.78 13.03
N THR A 4 8.90 -29.51 13.06
CA THR A 4 9.29 -30.42 11.96
C THR A 4 8.23 -31.49 11.70
N LYS A 5 7.74 -32.17 12.76
CA LYS A 5 6.69 -33.19 12.61
C LYS A 5 5.38 -32.61 12.08
N TRP A 6 5.03 -31.39 12.47
CA TRP A 6 3.83 -30.72 11.97
C TRP A 6 3.96 -30.41 10.48
N VAL A 7 5.10 -29.83 10.05
CA VAL A 7 5.39 -29.55 8.64
C VAL A 7 5.30 -30.82 7.79
N ASP A 8 5.93 -31.91 8.24
CA ASP A 8 5.92 -33.19 7.52
C ASP A 8 4.51 -33.80 7.44
N SER A 9 3.75 -33.77 8.54
CA SER A 9 2.40 -34.35 8.60
C SER A 9 1.35 -33.59 7.79
N THR A 10 1.54 -32.27 7.63
CA THR A 10 0.59 -31.38 6.94
C THR A 10 1.02 -31.05 5.52
N ASN A 11 2.23 -31.46 5.11
CA ASN A 11 2.86 -31.04 3.87
C ASN A 11 2.88 -29.50 3.73
N ALA A 12 3.19 -28.81 4.85
CA ALA A 12 3.15 -27.36 4.90
C ALA A 12 4.19 -26.73 3.96
N ILE A 13 3.75 -25.77 3.15
CA ILE A 13 4.61 -25.02 2.22
C ILE A 13 4.99 -23.69 2.87
N GLY A 14 6.26 -23.29 2.72
CA GLY A 14 6.73 -21.97 3.18
C GLY A 14 7.11 -21.90 4.66
N ILE A 15 7.20 -23.04 5.36
CA ILE A 15 7.73 -23.16 6.73
C ILE A 15 8.87 -24.18 6.73
N ILE A 16 10.00 -23.83 7.34
CA ILE A 16 11.20 -24.67 7.39
C ILE A 16 11.68 -24.74 8.85
N SER A 17 11.73 -25.94 9.40
CA SER A 17 12.25 -26.20 10.75
C SER A 17 13.59 -26.94 10.66
N LYS A 18 14.67 -26.29 11.10
CA LYS A 18 16.02 -26.89 11.16
C LYS A 18 16.43 -27.12 12.61
N SER A 19 16.99 -28.29 12.89
CA SER A 19 17.59 -28.61 14.20
C SER A 19 19.09 -28.28 14.23
N GLY A 20 19.67 -28.13 15.42
CA GLY A 20 21.10 -27.89 15.63
C GLY A 20 21.44 -26.52 16.21
N ARG A 21 22.74 -26.24 16.38
CA ARG A 21 23.28 -25.02 17.02
C ARG A 21 22.93 -23.71 16.30
N TYR A 22 22.54 -23.79 15.03
CA TYR A 22 22.03 -22.69 14.21
C TYR A 22 20.65 -23.03 13.63
N GLY A 23 19.92 -23.88 14.34
CA GLY A 23 18.56 -24.27 14.01
C GLY A 23 17.55 -23.19 14.37
N GLY A 24 16.33 -23.39 13.89
CA GLY A 24 15.23 -22.46 14.06
C GLY A 24 14.04 -22.87 13.19
N THR A 25 12.88 -22.27 13.46
CA THR A 25 11.74 -22.34 12.55
C THR A 25 11.66 -21.03 11.79
N TYR A 26 11.74 -21.13 10.47
CA TYR A 26 11.68 -20.01 9.55
C TYR A 26 10.42 -20.14 8.71
N ALA A 27 9.84 -19.01 8.32
CA ALA A 27 8.69 -19.00 7.45
C ALA A 27 8.80 -17.86 6.43
N HIS A 28 8.07 -17.96 5.32
CA HIS A 28 7.84 -16.83 4.43
C HIS A 28 7.32 -15.62 5.22
N SER A 29 7.70 -14.40 4.82
CA SER A 29 7.39 -13.16 5.56
C SER A 29 5.93 -13.06 5.97
N ASP A 30 5.03 -13.37 5.06
CA ASP A 30 3.59 -13.22 5.28
C ASP A 30 3.06 -14.23 6.29
N ILE A 31 3.59 -15.46 6.24
CA ILE A 31 3.26 -16.52 7.19
C ILE A 31 3.81 -16.15 8.58
N ALA A 32 5.06 -15.68 8.64
CA ALA A 32 5.69 -15.25 9.88
C ALA A 32 4.93 -14.07 10.52
N LEU A 33 4.51 -13.09 9.71
CA LEU A 33 3.70 -11.95 10.14
C LEU A 33 2.35 -12.39 10.70
N GLU A 34 1.68 -13.34 10.05
CA GLU A 34 0.41 -13.86 10.54
C GLU A 34 0.56 -14.54 11.91
N PHE A 35 1.58 -15.39 12.07
CA PHE A 35 1.89 -16.00 13.37
C PHE A 35 2.21 -14.94 14.44
N ALA A 36 3.02 -13.93 14.11
CA ALA A 36 3.32 -12.84 15.03
C ALA A 36 2.06 -12.07 15.45
N SER A 37 1.13 -11.85 14.50
CA SER A 37 -0.15 -11.18 14.76
C SER A 37 -1.10 -12.02 15.62
N TRP A 38 -1.03 -13.34 15.52
CA TRP A 38 -1.81 -14.26 16.35
C TRP A 38 -1.30 -14.30 17.78
N ILE A 39 0.03 -14.23 17.95
CA ILE A 39 0.69 -14.21 19.26
C ILE A 39 0.45 -12.89 20.00
N SER A 40 0.48 -11.75 19.29
CA SER A 40 0.36 -10.43 19.88
C SER A 40 -0.72 -9.58 19.20
N ALA A 41 -1.79 -9.30 19.95
CA ALA A 41 -2.82 -8.37 19.53
C ALA A 41 -2.28 -6.94 19.31
N GLU A 42 -1.29 -6.53 20.09
CA GLU A 42 -0.61 -5.23 19.94
C GLU A 42 0.12 -5.16 18.59
N PHE A 43 0.88 -6.20 18.24
CA PHE A 43 1.56 -6.28 16.95
C PHE A 43 0.57 -6.21 15.78
N LYS A 44 -0.56 -6.92 15.89
CA LYS A 44 -1.62 -6.88 14.88
C LYS A 44 -2.21 -5.48 14.71
N LEU A 45 -2.41 -4.74 15.80
CA LEU A 45 -2.90 -3.36 15.76
C LEU A 45 -1.89 -2.42 15.08
N TYR A 46 -0.59 -2.56 15.36
CA TYR A 46 0.44 -1.80 14.67
C TYR A 46 0.45 -2.07 13.16
N LEU A 47 0.37 -3.34 12.76
CA LEU A 47 0.31 -3.71 11.34
C LEU A 47 -0.92 -3.09 10.65
N MET A 48 -2.08 -3.11 11.32
CA MET A 48 -3.30 -2.49 10.81
C MET A 48 -3.18 -0.96 10.70
N GLN A 49 -2.56 -0.31 11.68
CA GLN A 49 -2.36 1.14 11.66
C GLN A 49 -1.41 1.55 10.53
N ASP A 50 -0.32 0.82 10.35
CA ASP A 50 0.66 1.11 9.31
C ASP A 50 0.07 0.87 7.91
N TYR A 51 -0.73 -0.19 7.74
CA TYR A 51 -1.48 -0.42 6.51
C TYR A 51 -2.43 0.75 6.19
N LYS A 52 -3.18 1.25 7.18
CA LYS A 52 -4.06 2.42 6.99
C LYS A 52 -3.26 3.66 6.59
N ARG A 53 -2.11 3.89 7.22
CA ARG A 53 -1.21 4.98 6.87
C ARG A 53 -0.75 4.90 5.42
N LEU A 54 -0.23 3.74 4.99
CA LEU A 54 0.21 3.52 3.62
C LEU A 54 -0.93 3.75 2.62
N LYS A 55 -2.15 3.29 2.94
CA LYS A 55 -3.32 3.52 2.09
C LYS A 55 -3.71 4.99 1.96
N LEU A 56 -3.62 5.76 3.04
CA LEU A 56 -3.87 7.21 3.00
C LEU A 56 -2.80 7.92 2.15
N ASP A 57 -1.54 7.55 2.33
CA ASP A 57 -0.42 8.13 1.58
C ASP A 57 -0.54 7.82 0.08
N GLU A 58 -0.88 6.59 -0.30
CA GLU A 58 -1.15 6.21 -1.69
C GLU A 58 -2.32 7.01 -2.30
N ASN A 59 -3.43 7.11 -1.57
CA ASN A 59 -4.61 7.83 -2.04
C ASN A 59 -4.35 9.32 -2.21
N SER A 60 -3.59 9.93 -1.29
CA SER A 60 -3.21 11.35 -1.39
C SER A 60 -2.37 11.62 -2.65
N LYS A 61 -1.35 10.79 -2.92
CA LYS A 61 -0.51 10.89 -4.12
C LYS A 61 -1.32 10.75 -5.42
N LEU A 62 -2.25 9.79 -5.47
CA LEU A 62 -3.14 9.61 -6.62
C LEU A 62 -4.04 10.83 -6.84
N SER A 63 -4.60 11.39 -5.77
CA SER A 63 -5.48 12.56 -5.85
C SER A 63 -4.78 13.84 -6.30
N LEU A 64 -3.49 14.01 -5.95
CA LEU A 64 -2.74 15.23 -6.24
C LEU A 64 -2.60 15.46 -7.75
N THR A 65 -2.22 14.43 -8.50
CA THR A 65 -2.05 14.51 -9.96
C THR A 65 -3.37 14.80 -10.66
N TRP A 66 -4.44 14.13 -10.23
CA TRP A 66 -5.79 14.35 -10.75
C TRP A 66 -6.29 15.78 -10.51
N ASN A 67 -6.08 16.30 -9.30
CA ASN A 67 -6.42 17.67 -8.95
C ASN A 67 -5.61 18.68 -9.77
N LEU A 68 -4.31 18.44 -9.95
CA LEU A 68 -3.44 19.28 -10.78
C LEU A 68 -3.94 19.37 -12.23
N HIS A 69 -4.27 18.24 -12.86
CA HIS A 69 -4.80 18.22 -14.22
C HIS A 69 -6.12 19.00 -14.34
N ARG A 70 -6.99 18.91 -13.33
CA ARG A 70 -8.26 19.63 -13.29
C ARG A 70 -8.05 21.14 -13.19
N GLU A 71 -7.15 21.59 -12.33
CA GLU A 71 -6.83 23.02 -12.17
C GLU A 71 -6.18 23.60 -13.43
N ILE A 72 -5.23 22.89 -14.05
CA ILE A 72 -4.64 23.29 -15.34
C ILE A 72 -5.72 23.41 -16.41
N SER A 73 -6.64 22.45 -16.50
CA SER A 73 -7.73 22.49 -17.47
C SER A 73 -8.67 23.68 -17.28
N LYS A 74 -9.00 24.04 -16.03
CA LYS A 74 -9.80 25.24 -15.71
C LYS A 74 -9.09 26.52 -16.11
N ILE A 75 -7.79 26.63 -15.80
CA ILE A 75 -6.96 27.78 -16.17
C ILE A 75 -6.91 27.93 -17.69
N ASN A 76 -6.64 26.83 -18.41
CA ASN A 76 -6.60 26.81 -19.87
C ASN A 76 -7.93 27.25 -20.49
N TYR A 77 -9.05 26.73 -19.97
CA TYR A 77 -10.38 27.12 -20.42
C TYR A 77 -10.60 28.62 -20.22
N LYS A 78 -10.27 29.16 -19.04
CA LYS A 78 -10.43 30.58 -18.75
C LYS A 78 -9.59 31.45 -19.70
N ILE A 79 -8.30 31.14 -19.86
CA ILE A 79 -7.40 31.84 -20.78
C ILE A 79 -7.96 31.83 -22.20
N HIS A 80 -8.41 30.67 -22.69
CA HIS A 80 -8.97 30.53 -24.03
C HIS A 80 -10.25 31.38 -24.21
N THR A 81 -11.17 31.32 -23.25
CA THR A 81 -12.40 32.12 -23.32
C THR A 81 -12.16 33.62 -23.22
N ASP A 82 -11.20 34.05 -22.37
CA ASP A 82 -10.84 35.45 -22.24
C ASP A 82 -10.15 35.98 -23.51
N ALA A 83 -9.28 35.18 -24.14
CA ALA A 83 -8.70 35.50 -25.44
C ALA A 83 -9.77 35.69 -26.53
N LYS A 84 -10.76 34.79 -26.59
CA LYS A 84 -11.90 34.90 -27.53
C LYS A 84 -12.71 36.18 -27.27
N LYS A 85 -12.96 36.53 -26.01
CA LYS A 85 -13.66 37.77 -25.63
C LYS A 85 -12.86 39.02 -26.03
N ILE A 86 -11.55 39.03 -25.77
CA ILE A 86 -10.65 40.14 -26.14
C ILE A 86 -10.61 40.32 -27.65
N PHE A 87 -10.47 39.22 -28.41
CA PHE A 87 -10.50 39.25 -29.86
C PHE A 87 -11.81 39.86 -30.36
N ASN A 88 -12.97 39.35 -29.91
CA ASN A 88 -14.28 39.88 -30.30
C ASN A 88 -14.48 41.37 -29.97
N ARG A 89 -13.85 41.89 -28.91
CA ARG A 89 -13.88 43.33 -28.58
C ARG A 89 -13.00 44.19 -29.48
N ARG A 90 -11.99 43.63 -30.15
CA ARG A 90 -11.09 44.38 -31.05
C ARG A 90 -11.62 44.51 -32.47
N ILE A 91 -12.58 43.67 -32.86
CA ILE A 91 -13.20 43.64 -34.20
C ILE A 91 -14.50 44.45 -34.29
N ASN A 92 -15.03 44.92 -33.14
CA ASN A 92 -16.17 45.83 -33.04
C ASN A 92 -15.69 47.20 -32.58
#